data_AF-A0A7C7UQY4-F1
#
_entry.id   AF-A0A7C7UQY4-F1
#
_cell.length_a   1.000
_cell.length_b   1.000
_cell.length_c   1.000
_cell.angle_alpha   90.00
_cell.angle_beta   90.00
_cell.angle_gamma   90.00
#
_symmetry.space_group_name_H-M   'P 1'
#
loop_
_entity.id
_entity.type
_entity.pdbx_description
1 polymer ?
#
loop_
_entity_poly.entity_id
_entity_poly.type
_entity_poly.pdbx_seq_one_letter_code
_entity_poly.pdbx_strand_id
1 'polypeptide(L)'
;MEAIVLDANGQQLSPTTIEKARKLVAQGKATLVSEEPFTIRLSYAVELPPEPEPAEERPIGEGRRILLHICCGPCSTYTVERLREEGFAVTGFWYNPNIHPWQEHQKRRGSLAGYAEAVSLPMIWYERYEMPLFLRAVVGHERFRQRCALCYRMRLEKTAQVAA
;
A
#
# COMPACT_ATOMS: atom_id res chain seq x y z
N MET A 1 -10.61 -28.21 -13.67
CA MET A 1 -12.04 -28.31 -13.28
C MET A 1 -12.09 -28.75 -11.83
N GLU A 2 -12.91 -28.07 -11.04
CA GLU A 2 -13.05 -28.31 -9.61
C GLU A 2 -14.27 -29.19 -9.34
N ALA A 3 -14.18 -30.01 -8.30
CA ALA A 3 -15.27 -30.82 -7.78
C ALA A 3 -15.85 -30.14 -6.54
N ILE A 4 -17.18 -30.11 -6.47
CA ILE A 4 -17.90 -29.66 -5.27
C ILE A 4 -17.81 -30.78 -4.23
N VAL A 5 -17.48 -30.43 -2.99
CA VAL A 5 -17.40 -31.38 -1.87
C VAL A 5 -18.46 -30.99 -0.85
N LEU A 6 -19.34 -31.93 -0.55
CA LEU A 6 -20.32 -31.82 0.52
C LEU A 6 -19.88 -32.71 1.69
N ASP A 7 -20.16 -32.33 2.92
CA ASP A 7 -20.03 -33.22 4.08
C ASP A 7 -21.27 -34.15 4.21
N ALA A 8 -21.28 -35.01 5.21
CA ALA A 8 -22.41 -35.92 5.45
C ALA A 8 -23.76 -35.19 5.69
N ASN A 9 -23.73 -33.96 6.18
CA ASN A 9 -24.91 -33.11 6.43
C ASN A 9 -25.31 -32.29 5.20
N GLY A 10 -24.56 -32.36 4.11
CA GLY A 10 -24.78 -31.55 2.91
C GLY A 10 -24.18 -30.15 2.98
N GLN A 11 -23.38 -29.83 4.00
CA GLN A 11 -22.63 -28.58 4.07
C GLN A 11 -21.53 -28.59 3.00
N GLN A 12 -21.49 -27.53 2.20
CA GLN A 12 -20.43 -27.37 1.20
C GLN A 12 -19.10 -27.03 1.88
N LEU A 13 -18.08 -27.80 1.53
CA LEU A 13 -16.70 -27.61 1.97
C LEU A 13 -15.88 -26.98 0.85
N SER A 14 -14.61 -26.66 1.16
CA SER A 14 -13.68 -26.17 0.15
C SER A 14 -13.61 -27.15 -1.05
N PRO A 15 -13.67 -26.63 -2.29
CA PRO A 15 -13.63 -27.46 -3.47
C PRO A 15 -12.28 -28.18 -3.59
N THR A 16 -12.26 -29.29 -4.33
CA THR A 16 -11.05 -30.06 -4.59
C THR A 16 -10.91 -30.37 -6.08
N THR A 17 -9.76 -30.84 -6.53
CA THR A 17 -9.61 -31.35 -7.90
C THR A 17 -10.47 -32.59 -8.14
N ILE A 18 -11.01 -32.75 -9.36
CA ILE A 18 -11.82 -33.92 -9.75
C ILE A 18 -11.06 -35.24 -9.52
N GLU A 19 -9.76 -35.27 -9.79
CA GLU A 19 -8.92 -36.47 -9.57
C GLU A 19 -8.90 -36.90 -8.09
N LYS A 20 -8.73 -35.93 -7.17
CA LYS A 20 -8.76 -36.18 -5.73
C LYS A 20 -10.16 -36.59 -5.28
N ALA A 21 -11.21 -36.01 -5.85
CA ALA A 21 -12.60 -36.40 -5.57
C ALA A 21 -12.89 -37.85 -6.03
N ARG A 22 -12.47 -38.25 -7.23
CA ARG A 22 -12.57 -39.63 -7.72
C ARG A 22 -11.83 -40.62 -6.81
N LYS A 23 -10.65 -40.24 -6.33
CA LYS A 23 -9.87 -41.06 -5.37
C LYS A 23 -10.61 -41.25 -4.05
N LEU A 24 -11.28 -40.22 -3.53
CA LEU A 24 -12.07 -40.31 -2.30
C LEU A 24 -13.28 -41.24 -2.47
N VAL A 25 -13.93 -41.20 -3.63
CA VAL A 25 -15.03 -42.11 -3.99
C VAL A 25 -14.52 -43.55 -4.09
N ALA A 26 -13.41 -43.78 -4.81
CA ALA A 26 -12.81 -45.11 -4.95
C ALA A 26 -12.34 -45.72 -3.62
N GLN A 27 -11.98 -44.88 -2.65
CA GLN A 27 -11.59 -45.30 -1.30
C GLN A 27 -12.78 -45.52 -0.35
N GLY A 28 -14.02 -45.36 -0.81
CA GLY A 28 -15.23 -45.47 0.02
C GLY A 28 -15.37 -44.36 1.08
N LYS A 29 -14.60 -43.28 0.95
CA LYS A 29 -14.63 -42.13 1.88
C LYS A 29 -15.63 -41.05 1.45
N ALA A 30 -16.16 -41.16 0.24
CA ALA A 30 -17.16 -40.27 -0.32
C ALA A 30 -18.09 -41.02 -1.28
N THR A 31 -19.28 -40.49 -1.49
CA THR A 31 -20.22 -40.94 -2.52
C THR A 31 -20.32 -39.89 -3.62
N LEU A 32 -20.50 -40.34 -4.86
CA LEU A 32 -20.78 -39.45 -5.98
C LEU A 32 -22.22 -38.97 -5.90
N VAL A 33 -22.42 -37.66 -5.96
CA VAL A 33 -23.75 -37.00 -5.88
C VAL A 33 -24.22 -36.51 -7.24
N SER A 34 -23.32 -35.93 -8.03
CA SER A 34 -23.59 -35.48 -9.40
C SER A 34 -22.34 -35.59 -10.26
N GLU A 35 -22.47 -35.90 -11.55
CA GLU A 35 -21.35 -35.89 -12.49
C GLU A 35 -21.10 -34.50 -13.11
N GLU A 36 -22.15 -33.69 -13.24
CA GLU A 36 -22.08 -32.33 -13.78
C GLU A 36 -23.00 -31.36 -12.98
N PRO A 37 -22.45 -30.40 -12.22
CA PRO A 37 -21.04 -30.29 -11.85
C PRO A 37 -20.60 -31.48 -10.98
N PHE A 38 -19.35 -31.94 -11.15
CA PHE A 38 -18.83 -33.11 -10.44
C PHE A 38 -18.85 -32.87 -8.92
N THR A 39 -19.73 -33.57 -8.21
CA THR A 39 -20.05 -33.32 -6.80
C THR A 39 -19.93 -34.61 -6.02
N ILE A 40 -19.19 -34.60 -4.91
CA ILE A 40 -19.04 -35.73 -4.00
C ILE A 40 -19.55 -35.37 -2.60
N ARG A 41 -20.02 -36.36 -1.84
CA ARG A 41 -20.41 -36.23 -0.43
C ARG A 41 -19.52 -37.10 0.45
N LEU A 42 -18.85 -36.52 1.43
CA LEU A 42 -18.04 -37.25 2.39
C LEU A 42 -18.91 -38.08 3.34
N SER A 43 -18.33 -39.16 3.89
CA SER A 43 -19.01 -40.04 4.84
C SER A 43 -19.11 -39.49 6.26
N TYR A 44 -18.52 -38.32 6.53
CA TYR A 44 -18.48 -37.68 7.84
C TYR A 44 -18.90 -36.22 7.75
N ALA A 45 -19.44 -35.70 8.85
CA ALA A 45 -19.74 -34.29 9.00
C ALA A 45 -18.47 -33.52 9.38
N VAL A 46 -18.34 -32.28 8.90
CA VAL A 46 -17.22 -31.41 9.25
C VAL A 46 -17.77 -30.24 10.05
N GLU A 47 -17.38 -30.15 11.33
CA GLU A 47 -17.67 -28.99 12.14
C GLU A 47 -16.70 -27.87 11.76
N LEU A 48 -17.19 -26.90 10.98
CA LEU A 48 -16.43 -25.70 10.64
C LEU A 48 -16.69 -24.61 11.70
N PRO A 49 -15.66 -23.87 12.13
CA PRO A 49 -15.90 -22.67 12.91
C PRO A 49 -16.79 -21.71 12.11
N PRO A 50 -17.66 -20.93 12.76
CA PRO A 50 -18.44 -19.91 12.07
C PRO A 50 -17.49 -19.01 11.27
N GLU A 51 -17.86 -18.65 10.04
CA GLU A 51 -17.11 -17.65 9.31
C GLU A 51 -17.05 -16.38 10.18
N PRO A 52 -15.85 -15.80 10.37
CA PRO A 52 -15.78 -14.53 11.06
C PRO A 52 -16.66 -13.55 10.30
N GLU A 53 -17.56 -12.88 11.01
CA GLU A 53 -18.30 -11.79 10.37
C GLU A 53 -17.27 -10.82 9.75
N PRO A 54 -17.49 -10.37 8.51
CA PRO A 54 -16.58 -9.44 7.87
C PRO A 54 -16.45 -8.22 8.80
N ALA A 55 -15.25 -8.02 9.31
CA ALA A 55 -14.97 -6.86 10.16
C ALA A 55 -15.38 -5.59 9.40
N GLU A 56 -16.04 -4.64 10.06
CA GLU A 56 -16.25 -3.31 9.49
C GLU A 56 -14.89 -2.74 9.09
N GLU A 57 -14.63 -2.69 7.78
CA GLU A 57 -13.39 -2.12 7.25
C GLU A 57 -13.42 -0.60 7.44
N ARG A 58 -12.86 -0.14 8.55
CA ARG A 58 -12.60 1.29 8.75
C ARG A 58 -11.32 1.69 8.03
N PRO A 59 -11.30 2.82 7.31
CA PRO A 59 -10.08 3.32 6.69
C PRO A 59 -8.98 3.51 7.75
N ILE A 60 -7.76 3.05 7.48
CA ILE A 60 -6.64 3.03 8.45
C ILE A 60 -6.33 4.43 9.00
N GLY A 61 -6.59 5.45 8.20
CA GLY A 61 -6.32 6.86 8.46
C GLY A 61 -7.47 7.64 9.08
N GLU A 62 -8.64 7.03 9.31
CA GLU A 62 -9.80 7.76 9.83
C GLU A 62 -9.47 8.52 11.13
N GLY A 63 -9.74 9.83 11.13
CA GLY A 63 -9.41 10.73 12.26
C GLY A 63 -7.92 11.04 12.45
N ARG A 64 -7.03 10.56 11.56
CA ARG A 64 -5.57 10.75 11.65
C ARG A 64 -5.08 11.77 10.64
N ARG A 65 -4.05 12.51 11.03
CA ARG A 65 -3.33 13.47 10.18
C ARG A 65 -2.00 12.88 9.75
N ILE A 66 -1.57 13.16 8.52
CA ILE A 66 -0.26 12.75 8.01
C ILE A 66 0.43 13.92 7.30
N LEU A 67 1.71 14.12 7.62
CA LEU A 67 2.58 15.05 6.91
C LEU A 67 3.40 14.29 5.86
N LEU A 68 3.14 14.57 4.58
CA LEU A 68 3.79 13.93 3.45
C LEU A 68 4.96 14.78 2.95
N HIS A 69 6.19 14.26 3.03
CA HIS A 69 7.33 14.88 2.38
C HIS A 69 7.21 14.82 0.84
N ILE A 70 7.38 15.96 0.16
CA ILE A 70 7.33 16.06 -1.30
C ILE A 70 8.55 16.83 -1.81
N CYS A 71 9.34 16.18 -2.67
CA CYS A 71 10.62 16.72 -3.12
C CYS A 71 10.61 17.32 -4.55
N CYS A 72 9.63 16.96 -5.40
CA CYS A 72 9.50 17.45 -6.78
C CYS A 72 8.09 17.32 -7.40
N GLY A 73 7.20 16.48 -6.87
CA GLY A 73 5.78 16.41 -7.27
C GLY A 73 5.31 15.11 -7.93
N PRO A 74 5.95 14.56 -8.99
CA PRO A 74 5.37 13.43 -9.74
C PRO A 74 4.99 12.21 -8.91
N CYS A 75 5.85 11.82 -7.96
CA CYS A 75 5.55 10.66 -7.10
C CYS A 75 4.43 10.93 -6.09
N SER A 76 4.16 12.20 -5.73
CA SER A 76 3.13 12.52 -4.75
C SER A 76 1.72 12.43 -5.33
N THR A 77 1.54 12.40 -6.65
CA THR A 77 0.20 12.38 -7.24
C THR A 77 -0.60 11.15 -6.80
N TYR A 78 -0.03 9.97 -7.00
CA TYR A 78 -0.59 8.71 -6.55
C TYR A 78 -0.64 8.61 -5.02
N THR A 79 0.43 9.04 -4.33
CA THR A 79 0.51 8.91 -2.87
C THR A 79 -0.55 9.74 -2.15
N VAL A 80 -0.83 10.97 -2.61
CA VAL A 80 -1.85 11.83 -2.01
C VAL A 80 -3.24 11.23 -2.19
N GLU A 81 -3.55 10.73 -3.39
CA GLU A 81 -4.82 10.05 -3.67
C GLU A 81 -5.00 8.83 -2.78
N ARG A 82 -4.02 7.92 -2.77
CA ARG A 82 -4.06 6.70 -1.97
C ARG A 82 -4.20 6.95 -0.47
N LEU A 83 -3.48 7.94 0.07
CA LEU A 83 -3.59 8.28 1.50
C LEU A 83 -4.97 8.86 1.86
N ARG A 84 -5.60 9.60 0.94
CA ARG A 84 -6.96 10.12 1.14
C ARG A 84 -8.00 9.00 1.08
N GLU A 85 -7.85 8.03 0.18
CA GLU A 85 -8.69 6.82 0.13
C GLU A 85 -8.59 6.02 1.43
N GLU A 86 -7.40 5.96 2.03
CA GLU A 86 -7.18 5.37 3.36
C GLU A 86 -7.73 6.24 4.50
N GLY A 87 -8.36 7.39 4.23
CA GLY A 87 -9.03 8.24 5.22
C GLY A 87 -8.13 9.24 5.93
N PHE A 88 -6.86 9.41 5.53
CA PHE A 88 -5.96 10.37 6.17
C PHE A 88 -6.28 11.82 5.79
N ALA A 89 -6.17 12.72 6.77
CA ALA A 89 -6.03 14.15 6.52
C ALA A 89 -4.57 14.47 6.13
N VAL A 90 -4.33 14.57 4.82
CA VAL A 90 -2.98 14.75 4.23
C VAL A 90 -2.59 16.22 4.15
N THR A 91 -1.40 16.56 4.65
CA THR A 91 -0.71 17.84 4.40
C THR A 91 0.63 17.55 3.74
N GLY A 92 0.96 18.22 2.64
CA GLY A 92 2.26 18.09 1.98
C GLY A 92 3.31 19.03 2.58
N PHE A 93 4.58 18.63 2.49
CA PHE A 93 5.73 19.42 2.92
C PHE A 93 6.79 19.48 1.81
N TRP A 94 7.07 20.67 1.29
CA TRP A 94 8.13 20.88 0.31
C TRP A 94 9.47 21.10 0.98
N TYR A 95 10.43 20.20 0.73
CA TYR A 95 11.83 20.41 1.10
C TYR A 95 12.77 19.59 0.23
N ASN A 96 13.74 20.23 -0.42
CA ASN A 96 14.75 19.50 -1.18
C ASN A 96 16.01 20.34 -1.43
N PRO A 97 17.06 20.20 -0.61
CA PRO A 97 18.28 20.99 -0.76
C PRO A 97 19.20 20.49 -1.91
N ASN A 98 18.88 19.35 -2.55
CA ASN A 98 19.71 18.77 -3.60
C ASN A 98 19.31 19.25 -5.02
N ILE A 99 18.13 19.85 -5.21
CA ILE A 99 17.76 20.32 -6.56
C ILE A 99 18.59 21.56 -6.90
N HIS A 100 19.34 21.48 -7.98
CA HIS A 100 20.15 22.57 -8.50
C HIS A 100 20.11 22.56 -10.04
N PRO A 101 20.32 23.71 -10.70
CA PRO A 101 20.51 25.06 -10.12
C PRO A 101 19.19 25.62 -9.53
N TRP A 102 19.25 26.82 -8.93
CA TRP A 102 18.09 27.49 -8.32
C TRP A 102 16.86 27.56 -9.25
N GLN A 103 17.07 27.77 -10.54
CA GLN A 103 16.00 27.81 -11.55
C GLN A 103 15.21 26.50 -11.60
N GLU A 104 15.89 25.34 -11.53
CA GLU A 104 15.22 24.03 -11.51
C GLU A 104 14.51 23.80 -10.17
N HIS A 105 15.07 24.26 -9.06
CA HIS A 105 14.41 24.21 -7.75
C HIS A 105 13.07 24.95 -7.78
N GLN A 106 13.08 26.18 -8.32
CA GLN A 106 11.87 27.00 -8.43
C GLN A 106 10.87 26.41 -9.44
N LYS A 107 11.33 25.88 -10.57
CA LYS A 107 10.47 25.20 -11.55
C LYS A 107 9.72 24.03 -10.93
N ARG A 108 10.43 23.15 -10.20
CA ARG A 108 9.80 22.01 -9.53
C ARG A 108 8.87 22.43 -8.40
N ARG A 109 9.23 23.46 -7.63
CA ARG A 109 8.35 24.04 -6.61
C ARG A 109 7.06 24.58 -7.22
N GLY A 110 7.16 25.32 -8.32
CA GLY A 110 6.00 25.86 -9.04
C GLY A 110 5.12 24.75 -9.63
N SER A 111 5.72 23.71 -10.21
CA SER A 111 4.97 22.54 -10.68
C SER A 111 4.22 21.83 -9.56
N LEU A 112 4.84 21.67 -8.39
CA LEU A 112 4.14 21.11 -7.23
C LEU A 112 3.03 22.04 -6.73
N ALA A 113 3.24 23.34 -6.73
CA ALA A 113 2.24 24.31 -6.31
C ALA A 113 0.98 24.21 -7.18
N GLY A 114 1.14 24.14 -8.51
CA GLY A 114 0.02 23.95 -9.44
C GLY A 114 -0.72 22.63 -9.22
N TYR A 115 0.01 21.53 -8.96
CA TYR A 115 -0.62 20.26 -8.59
C TYR A 115 -1.38 20.37 -7.26
N ALA A 116 -0.77 20.95 -6.23
CA ALA A 116 -1.36 21.08 -4.90
C ALA A 116 -2.64 21.92 -4.93
N GLU A 117 -2.66 23.00 -5.71
CA GLU A 117 -3.86 23.79 -5.96
C GLU A 117 -4.94 22.95 -6.65
N ALA A 118 -4.60 22.25 -7.74
CA ALA A 118 -5.55 21.45 -8.52
C ALA A 118 -6.25 20.35 -7.69
N VAL A 119 -5.59 19.79 -6.67
CA VAL A 119 -6.16 18.76 -5.80
C VAL A 119 -6.51 19.25 -4.40
N SER A 120 -6.47 20.58 -4.17
CA SER A 120 -6.71 21.20 -2.85
C SER A 120 -5.89 20.54 -1.73
N LEU A 121 -4.59 20.32 -1.96
CA LEU A 121 -3.66 19.75 -0.98
C LEU A 121 -3.11 20.88 -0.09
N PRO A 122 -3.35 20.86 1.23
CA PRO A 122 -2.66 21.74 2.16
C PRO A 122 -1.15 21.54 2.07
N MET A 123 -0.39 22.64 2.01
CA MET A 123 1.06 22.60 1.82
C MET A 123 1.78 23.44 2.86
N ILE A 124 2.86 22.87 3.42
CA ILE A 124 3.90 23.59 4.16
C ILE A 124 5.08 23.77 3.21
N TRP A 125 5.48 25.02 3.01
CA TRP A 125 6.55 25.35 2.09
C TRP A 125 7.80 25.79 2.83
N TYR A 126 8.88 25.00 2.74
CA TYR A 126 10.16 25.48 3.25
C TYR A 126 10.67 26.64 2.38
N GLU A 127 11.02 27.76 3.02
CA GLU A 127 11.35 29.02 2.33
C GLU A 127 12.80 29.07 1.84
N ARG A 128 13.71 28.38 2.53
CA ARG A 128 15.15 28.52 2.31
C ARG A 128 15.67 27.52 1.27
N TYR A 129 16.60 27.99 0.44
CA TYR A 129 17.37 27.16 -0.48
C TYR A 129 18.67 26.70 0.17
N GLU A 130 18.63 25.55 0.83
CA GLU A 130 19.74 25.03 1.65
C GLU A 130 20.76 24.19 0.87
N MET A 131 20.92 24.45 -0.42
CA MET A 131 21.89 23.72 -1.25
C MET A 131 23.32 23.74 -0.71
N PRO A 132 23.86 24.85 -0.15
CA PRO A 132 25.17 24.83 0.48
C PRO A 132 25.29 23.82 1.64
N LEU A 133 24.22 23.58 2.39
CA LEU A 133 24.22 22.56 3.46
C LEU A 133 24.30 21.16 2.88
N PHE A 134 23.56 20.90 1.80
CA PHE A 134 23.64 19.62 1.09
C PHE A 134 25.03 19.36 0.55
N LEU A 135 25.66 20.34 -0.14
CA LEU A 135 27.01 20.18 -0.66
C LEU A 135 28.01 19.86 0.45
N ARG A 136 27.99 20.60 1.56
CA ARG A 136 28.88 20.33 2.70
C ARG A 136 28.69 18.93 3.26
N ALA A 137 27.45 18.45 3.34
CA ALA A 137 27.16 17.13 3.87
C ALA A 137 27.69 15.99 2.99
N VAL A 138 27.78 16.18 1.66
CA VAL A 138 28.15 15.11 0.72
C VAL A 138 29.62 15.11 0.31
N VAL A 139 30.41 16.10 0.70
CA VAL A 139 31.87 16.12 0.48
C VAL A 139 32.50 14.89 1.14
N GLY A 140 33.26 14.10 0.38
CA GLY A 140 33.84 12.82 0.82
C GLY A 140 32.85 11.65 0.82
N HIS A 141 31.61 11.87 0.39
CA HIS A 141 30.52 10.90 0.33
C HIS A 141 29.77 10.93 -1.01
N GLU A 142 30.44 11.34 -2.09
CA GLU A 142 29.84 11.60 -3.41
C GLU A 142 29.37 10.33 -4.12
N ARG A 143 29.91 9.17 -3.73
CA ARG A 143 29.60 7.87 -4.33
C ARG A 143 28.10 7.57 -4.25
N PHE A 144 27.59 6.94 -5.30
CA PHE A 144 26.21 6.44 -5.33
C PHE A 144 25.91 5.59 -4.08
N ARG A 145 24.68 5.69 -3.58
CA ARG A 145 24.20 5.19 -2.27
C ARG A 145 24.66 5.98 -1.05
N GLN A 146 25.93 6.38 -0.95
CA GLN A 146 26.40 7.21 0.18
C GLN A 146 25.75 8.60 0.15
N ARG A 147 25.90 9.31 -0.97
CA ARG A 147 25.25 10.61 -1.21
C ARG A 147 23.73 10.52 -1.04
N CYS A 148 23.11 9.44 -1.53
CA CYS A 148 21.66 9.26 -1.49
C CYS A 148 21.17 9.09 -0.04
N ALA A 149 21.86 8.30 0.77
CA ALA A 149 21.51 8.10 2.18
C ALA A 149 21.54 9.42 2.96
N LEU A 150 22.56 10.26 2.74
CA LEU A 150 22.66 11.60 3.33
C LEU A 150 21.51 12.50 2.87
N CYS A 151 21.22 12.50 1.56
CA CYS A 151 20.12 13.28 1.01
C CYS A 151 18.76 12.88 1.61
N TYR A 152 18.50 11.58 1.80
CA TYR A 152 17.26 11.09 2.40
C TYR A 152 17.19 11.46 3.88
N ARG A 153 18.30 11.29 4.62
CA ARG A 153 18.39 11.67 6.03
C ARG A 153 18.04 13.13 6.23
N MET A 154 18.71 14.05 5.53
CA MET A 154 18.44 15.49 5.65
C MET A 154 16.96 15.83 5.40
N ARG A 155 16.36 15.21 4.36
CA ARG A 155 14.96 15.45 3.99
C ARG A 155 13.98 14.92 5.03
N LEU A 156 14.20 13.71 5.53
CA LEU A 156 13.33 13.06 6.51
C LEU A 156 13.49 13.68 7.90
N GLU A 157 14.71 14.04 8.32
CA GLU A 157 14.96 14.77 9.58
C GLU A 157 14.24 16.11 9.57
N LYS A 158 14.33 16.88 8.47
CA LYS A 158 13.60 18.15 8.35
C LYS A 158 12.08 17.93 8.39
N THR A 159 11.59 16.88 7.73
CA THR A 159 10.16 16.54 7.77
C THR A 159 9.71 16.16 9.18
N ALA A 160 10.50 15.36 9.90
CA ALA A 160 10.22 14.99 11.28
C ALA A 160 10.21 16.22 12.22
N GLN A 161 11.13 17.17 12.02
CA GLN A 161 11.15 18.44 12.77
C GLN A 161 9.89 19.29 12.54
N VAL A 162 9.30 19.23 11.33
CA VAL A 162 8.05 19.97 11.00
C VAL A 162 6.81 19.23 11.50
N ALA A 163 6.88 17.91 11.64
CA ALA A 163 5.77 17.08 12.11
C ALA A 163 5.61 17.05 13.64
N ALA A 164 6.68 17.40 14.39
CA ALA A 164 6.71 17.43 15.85
C ALA A 164 5.86 18.57 16.42
#